data_AF-A0A2N6FBA1-F1
#
_entry.id   AF-A0A2N6FBA1-F1
#
_cell.length_a   1.000
_cell.length_b   1.000
_cell.length_c   1.000
_cell.angle_alpha   90.00
_cell.angle_beta   90.00
_cell.angle_gamma   90.00
#
_symmetry.space_group_name_H-M   'P 1'
#
loop_
_entity.id
_entity.type
_entity.pdbx_description
1 polymer ?
#
loop_
_entity_poly.entity_id
_entity_poly.type
_entity_poly.pdbx_seq_one_letter_code
_entity_poly.pdbx_strand_id
1 'polypeptide(L)' 'MAKKSMMNKAKRPKKFQVREYNRCPLCGRPRAYYRKFDMCRICLRK' A
#
# COMPACT_ATOMS: atom_id res chain seq x y z
N MET A 1 6.10 -8.23 6.06
CA MET A 1 6.51 -7.49 4.85
C MET A 1 5.61 -7.94 3.69
N ALA A 2 5.30 -7.07 2.72
CA ALA A 2 4.41 -7.47 1.64
C ALA A 2 5.09 -8.40 0.63
N LYS A 3 4.33 -9.35 0.07
CA LYS A 3 4.80 -10.19 -1.04
C LYS A 3 5.05 -9.30 -2.27
N LYS A 4 6.21 -9.47 -2.92
CA LYS A 4 6.60 -8.70 -4.12
C LYS A 4 5.53 -8.73 -5.22
N SER A 5 4.90 -9.89 -5.45
CA SER A 5 3.81 -10.05 -6.41
C SER A 5 2.61 -9.15 -6.12
N MET A 6 2.30 -8.90 -4.84
CA MET A 6 1.18 -8.06 -4.43
C MET A 6 1.48 -6.57 -4.60
N MET A 7 2.75 -6.16 -4.45
CA MET A 7 3.17 -4.80 -4.77
C MET A 7 3.10 -4.53 -6.26
N ASN A 8 3.60 -5.45 -7.09
CA ASN A 8 3.50 -5.34 -8.54
C ASN A 8 2.03 -5.35 -9.01
N LYS A 9 1.17 -6.18 -8.38
CA LYS A 9 -0.27 -6.16 -8.64
C LYS A 9 -0.87 -4.79 -8.30
N ALA A 10 -0.48 -4.15 -7.19
CA ALA A 10 -1.03 -2.87 -6.78
C ALA A 10 -0.59 -1.71 -7.68
N LYS A 11 0.62 -1.75 -8.24
CA LYS A 11 1.13 -0.75 -9.19
C LYS A 11 0.42 -0.77 -10.55
N ARG A 12 -0.18 -1.90 -10.93
CA ARG A 12 -0.90 -2.02 -12.21
C ARG A 12 -2.28 -1.37 -12.11
N PRO A 13 -2.72 -0.64 -13.15
CA PRO A 13 -4.06 -0.06 -13.19
C PRO A 13 -5.11 -1.17 -13.05
N LYS A 14 -6.17 -0.88 -12.30
CA LYS A 14 -7.27 -1.82 -12.05
C LYS A 14 -8.36 -1.64 -13.10
N LYS A 15 -9.01 -2.75 -13.47
CA LYS A 15 -10.20 -2.73 -14.34
C LYS A 15 -11.33 -1.85 -13.78
N PHE A 16 -11.44 -1.75 -12.45
CA PHE A 16 -12.45 -0.94 -11.78
C PHE A 16 -11.79 -0.10 -10.69
N GLN A 17 -12.13 1.19 -10.65
CA GLN A 17 -11.56 2.16 -9.71
C GLN A 17 -11.78 1.75 -8.24
N VAL A 18 -12.93 1.16 -7.91
CA VAL A 18 -13.26 0.66 -6.56
C VAL A 18 -12.29 -0.42 -6.03
N ARG A 19 -11.47 -1.02 -6.90
CA ARG A 19 -10.48 -2.04 -6.51
C ARG A 19 -9.11 -1.46 -6.17
N GLU A 20 -8.93 -0.15 -6.29
CA GLU A 20 -7.71 0.53 -5.86
C GLU A 20 -7.67 0.62 -4.34
N TYR A 21 -6.51 0.31 -3.78
CA TYR A 21 -6.29 0.37 -2.35
C TYR A 21 -4.86 0.79 -2.06
N ASN A 22 -4.68 1.55 -1.00
CA ASN A 22 -3.39 2.13 -0.67
C ASN A 22 -2.50 1.08 0.01
N ARG A 23 -1.24 1.08 -0.39
CA ARG A 23 -0.17 0.31 0.25
C ARG A 23 0.92 1.29 0.64
N CYS A 24 1.54 1.06 1.79
CA CYS A 24 2.72 1.83 2.14
C CYS A 24 3.86 1.58 1.13
N PRO A 25 4.55 2.62 0.63
CA PRO A 25 5.64 2.51 -0.34
C PRO A 25 6.88 1.84 0.24
N LEU A 26 7.14 1.99 1.55
CA LEU A 26 8.29 1.40 2.24
C LEU A 26 8.08 -0.07 2.58
N CYS A 27 6.97 -0.38 3.26
CA CYS A 27 6.71 -1.69 3.86
C CYS A 27 5.77 -2.58 3.01
N GLY A 28 5.07 -1.99 2.04
CA GLY A 28 4.07 -2.64 1.19
C GLY A 28 2.76 -2.99 1.90
N ARG A 29 2.58 -2.58 3.17
CA ARG A 29 1.46 -3.00 4.02
C ARG A 29 0.15 -2.39 3.52
N PRO A 30 -0.93 -3.19 3.38
CA PRO A 30 -2.22 -2.73 2.88
C PRO A 30 -3.17 -2.20 3.97
N ARG A 31 -2.83 -2.38 5.25
CA ARG A 31 -3.69 -2.00 6.39
C ARG A 31 -3.03 -0.92 7.23
N ALA A 32 -3.87 -0.12 7.90
CA ALA A 32 -3.45 0.99 8.75
C ALA A 32 -2.50 1.94 8.00
N TYR A 33 -2.98 2.42 6.85
CA TYR A 33 -2.30 3.36 5.98
C TYR A 33 -2.80 4.78 6.27
N TYR A 34 -1.88 5.69 6.52
CA TYR A 34 -2.16 7.10 6.75
C TYR A 34 -2.03 7.86 5.44
N ARG A 35 -3.17 8.37 4.90
CA ARG A 35 -3.19 9.12 3.63
C ARG A 35 -2.38 10.41 3.67
N LYS A 36 -2.37 11.11 4.81
CA LYS A 36 -1.61 12.35 4.99
C LYS A 36 -0.10 12.17 4.81
N PHE A 37 0.43 11.00 5.16
CA PHE A 37 1.87 10.73 5.18
C PHE A 37 2.30 9.67 4.16
N ASP A 38 1.38 9.19 3.32
CA ASP A 38 1.59 8.08 2.38
C ASP A 38 2.32 6.87 3.00
N MET A 39 2.00 6.50 4.25
CA MET A 39 2.78 5.51 4.99
C MET A 39 1.96 4.60 5.92
N CYS A 40 2.52 3.42 6.24
CA CYS A 40 1.92 2.49 7.20
C CYS A 40 2.22 2.93 8.64
N ARG A 41 1.32 2.62 9.58
CA ARG A 41 1.51 2.95 11.02
C ARG A 41 2.81 2.49 11.65
N ILE A 42 3.43 1.44 11.10
CA ILE A 42 4.69 0.90 11.61
C ILE A 42 5.86 1.75 11.11
N CYS A 43 5.84 2.14 9.83
CA CYS A 43 6.87 3.00 9.25
C CYS A 43 6.83 4.40 9.84
N LEU A 44 5.64 4.92 10.19
CA LEU A 44 5.53 6.21 10.86
C LEU A 44 6.13 6.23 12.28
N ARG A 45 6.19 5.07 12.94
CA ARG A 45 6.69 4.93 14.32
C ARG A 45 8.18 4.58 14.38
N LYS A 46 8.77 4.20 13.26
CA LYS A 46 10.21 3.90 13.16
C LYS A 46 10.94 5.17 12.77
#